data_AF-A0AAU6IRH3-F1
#
_entry.id   AF-A0AAU6IRH3-F1
#
_cell.length_a   1.000
_cell.length_b   1.000
_cell.length_c   1.000
_cell.angle_alpha   90.00
_cell.angle_beta   90.00
_cell.angle_gamma   90.00
#
_symmetry.space_group_name_H-M   'P 1'
#
loop_
_entity.id
_entity.type
_entity.pdbx_description
1 polymer ?
#
loop_
_entity_poly.entity_id
_entity_poly.type
_entity_poly.pdbx_seq_one_letter_code
_entity_poly.pdbx_strand_id
1 'polypeptide(L)'
;MTSRPMPGLSRFNTLQENAASVALHEVCASSAWGSKLLAQRPFKTAEELFAASDAAMAELGAEDLAEAMAGHPPIGRPKPGDPTSSREQRGMVGASEELKAEMLELNLAYQERFGHVFLICATGATGEQMRDAMKARIGNDTGTEREIVRTELGKINRIRLTRLAEEDVEVEEDKD
;
A
#
# COMPACT_ATOMS: atom_id res chain seq x y z
N MET A 1 -23.24 18.19 9.44
CA MET A 1 -23.53 16.83 8.96
C MET A 1 -22.71 15.90 9.82
N THR A 2 -23.33 15.15 10.72
CA THR A 2 -22.63 14.19 11.60
C THR A 2 -22.22 13.01 10.74
N SER A 3 -20.93 12.87 10.45
CA SER A 3 -20.40 11.68 9.77
C SER A 3 -20.80 10.46 10.58
N ARG A 4 -21.52 9.54 9.95
CA ARG A 4 -21.90 8.26 10.58
C ARG A 4 -20.59 7.54 10.91
N PRO A 5 -20.42 6.98 12.12
CA PRO A 5 -19.20 6.26 12.44
C PRO A 5 -19.04 5.13 11.41
N MET A 6 -17.91 5.12 10.70
CA MET A 6 -17.64 4.05 9.76
C MET A 6 -17.45 2.77 10.59
N PRO A 7 -18.29 1.75 10.37
CA PRO A 7 -18.30 0.56 11.23
C PRO A 7 -16.93 -0.12 11.37
N GLY A 8 -16.17 -0.19 10.26
CA GLY A 8 -14.79 -0.70 10.24
C GLY A 8 -13.82 0.08 11.13
N LEU A 9 -13.91 1.41 11.16
CA LEU A 9 -13.07 2.26 12.04
C LEU A 9 -13.37 2.00 13.53
N SER A 10 -14.66 1.85 13.85
CA SER A 10 -15.08 1.55 15.23
C SER A 10 -14.54 0.19 15.68
N ARG A 11 -14.60 -0.82 14.80
CA ARG A 11 -13.97 -2.13 15.02
C ARG A 11 -12.45 -2.02 15.19
N PHE A 12 -11.76 -1.33 14.29
CA PHE A 12 -10.31 -1.16 14.35
C PHE A 12 -9.84 -0.52 15.66
N ASN A 13 -10.57 0.46 16.17
CA ASN A 13 -10.29 1.10 17.45
C ASN A 13 -10.41 0.17 18.66
N THR A 14 -11.24 -0.89 18.57
CA THR A 14 -11.49 -1.82 19.69
C THR A 14 -10.74 -3.15 19.56
N LEU A 15 -10.06 -3.41 18.43
CA LEU A 15 -9.21 -4.59 18.26
C LEU A 15 -8.15 -4.66 19.35
N GLN A 16 -7.90 -5.87 19.85
CA GLN A 16 -6.73 -6.17 20.67
C GLN A 16 -5.45 -5.74 19.93
N GLU A 17 -4.44 -5.34 20.69
CA GLU A 17 -3.22 -4.72 20.14
C GLU A 17 -2.55 -5.58 19.05
N ASN A 18 -2.42 -6.89 19.28
CA ASN A 18 -1.87 -7.83 18.29
C ASN A 18 -2.71 -7.85 17.00
N ALA A 19 -4.03 -8.01 17.12
CA ALA A 19 -4.92 -8.04 15.96
C ALA A 19 -4.90 -6.72 15.17
N ALA A 20 -4.82 -5.58 15.85
CA ALA A 20 -4.66 -4.28 15.21
C ALA A 20 -3.31 -4.13 14.51
N SER A 21 -2.23 -4.64 15.11
CA SER A 21 -0.90 -4.67 14.50
C SER A 21 -0.89 -5.51 13.21
N VAL A 22 -1.54 -6.68 13.23
CA VAL A 22 -1.67 -7.53 12.02
C VAL A 22 -2.46 -6.79 10.94
N ALA A 23 -3.60 -6.17 11.30
CA ALA A 23 -4.40 -5.39 10.35
C ALA A 23 -3.61 -4.21 9.74
N LEU A 24 -2.79 -3.52 10.52
CA LEU A 24 -1.92 -2.45 10.03
C LEU A 24 -0.78 -2.98 9.15
N HIS A 25 -0.24 -4.16 9.46
CA HIS A 25 0.82 -4.78 8.65
C HIS A 25 0.31 -5.18 7.25
N GLU A 26 -0.95 -5.59 7.13
CA GLU A 26 -1.60 -5.82 5.83
C GLU A 26 -1.80 -4.52 5.03
N VAL A 27 -1.90 -3.37 5.70
CA VAL A 27 -1.91 -2.06 5.05
C VAL A 27 -0.51 -1.68 4.57
N CYS A 28 0.49 -1.75 5.45
CA CYS A 28 1.87 -1.38 5.18
C CYS A 28 2.81 -2.25 6.02
N ALA A 29 3.79 -2.89 5.37
CA ALA A 29 4.72 -3.80 6.03
C ALA A 29 5.69 -3.10 7.01
N SER A 30 5.80 -1.76 6.98
CA SER A 30 6.66 -1.04 7.91
C SER A 30 6.14 -1.15 9.35
N SER A 31 6.94 -1.79 10.19
CA SER A 31 6.70 -1.93 11.63
C SER A 31 6.65 -0.56 12.32
N ALA A 32 7.58 0.34 11.99
CA ALA A 32 7.63 1.70 12.52
C ALA A 32 6.36 2.50 12.20
N TRP A 33 5.84 2.39 10.98
CA TRP A 33 4.58 3.02 10.60
C TRP A 33 3.40 2.42 11.37
N GLY A 34 3.30 1.09 11.44
CA GLY A 34 2.24 0.39 12.15
C GLY A 34 2.20 0.74 13.64
N SER A 35 3.35 0.74 14.32
CA SER A 35 3.45 1.11 15.73
C SER A 35 2.99 2.54 16.01
N LYS A 36 3.30 3.49 15.11
CA LYS A 36 2.85 4.89 15.25
C LYS A 36 1.33 5.03 15.19
N LEU A 37 0.66 4.28 14.31
CA LEU A 37 -0.80 4.31 14.20
C LEU A 37 -1.45 3.61 15.38
N LEU A 38 -0.88 2.49 15.80
CA LEU A 38 -1.35 1.70 16.93
C LEU A 38 -1.38 2.53 18.22
N ALA A 39 -0.33 3.32 18.46
CA ALA A 39 -0.20 4.20 19.63
C ALA A 39 -1.15 5.42 19.62
N GLN A 40 -1.71 5.76 18.46
CA GLN A 40 -2.62 6.91 18.30
C GLN A 40 -4.10 6.53 18.36
N ARG A 41 -4.42 5.23 18.48
CA ARG A 41 -5.81 4.81 18.71
C ARG A 41 -6.32 5.31 20.08
N PRO A 42 -7.62 5.63 20.19
CA PRO A 42 -8.64 5.54 19.15
C PRO A 42 -8.72 6.80 18.26
N PHE A 43 -8.99 6.59 16.97
CA PHE A 43 -9.27 7.67 16.02
C PHE A 43 -10.77 8.00 15.96
N LYS A 44 -11.14 9.29 15.98
CA LYS A 44 -12.56 9.70 15.94
C LYS A 44 -13.14 9.67 14.54
N THR A 45 -12.33 9.93 13.53
CA THR A 45 -12.75 9.92 12.12
C THR A 45 -11.69 9.25 11.24
N ALA A 46 -12.08 8.88 10.02
CA ALA A 46 -11.11 8.35 9.06
C ALA A 46 -10.10 9.40 8.61
N GLU A 47 -10.49 10.67 8.57
CA GLU A 47 -9.56 11.76 8.29
C GLU A 47 -8.45 11.86 9.34
N GLU A 48 -8.76 11.64 10.63
CA GLU A 48 -7.73 11.56 11.69
C GLU A 48 -6.79 10.36 11.47
N LEU A 49 -7.33 9.20 11.10
CA LEU A 49 -6.54 8.00 10.76
C LEU A 49 -5.63 8.24 9.55
N PHE A 50 -6.15 8.87 8.49
CA PHE A 50 -5.37 9.18 7.29
C PHE A 50 -4.27 10.20 7.60
N ALA A 51 -4.59 11.26 8.35
CA ALA A 51 -3.58 12.25 8.76
C ALA A 51 -2.46 11.61 9.58
N ALA A 52 -2.79 10.70 10.50
CA ALA A 52 -1.80 9.94 11.26
C ALA A 52 -0.96 9.01 10.36
N SER A 53 -1.59 8.34 9.39
CA SER A 53 -0.91 7.56 8.34
C SER A 53 0.09 8.38 7.55
N ASP A 54 -0.29 9.56 7.10
CA ASP A 54 0.55 10.42 6.28
C ASP A 54 1.72 10.98 7.08
N ALA A 55 1.47 11.41 8.33
CA ALA A 55 2.53 11.85 9.25
C ALA A 55 3.53 10.74 9.54
N ALA A 56 3.05 9.53 9.86
CA ALA A 56 3.90 8.37 10.08
C ALA A 56 4.72 8.01 8.84
N MET A 57 4.13 8.09 7.63
CA MET A 57 4.85 7.89 6.37
C MET A 57 5.91 8.96 6.13
N ALA A 58 5.65 10.23 6.47
CA ALA A 58 6.60 11.32 6.30
C ALA A 58 7.85 11.15 7.19
N GLU A 59 7.69 10.55 8.37
CA GLU A 59 8.76 10.36 9.34
C GLU A 59 9.63 9.12 9.08
N LEU A 60 9.23 8.22 8.18
CA LEU A 60 9.98 6.98 7.93
C LEU A 60 11.40 7.25 7.43
N GLY A 61 12.37 6.58 8.05
CA GLY A 61 13.74 6.53 7.57
C GLY A 61 13.90 5.66 6.33
N ALA A 62 15.14 5.54 5.85
CA ALA A 62 15.43 4.71 4.68
C ALA A 62 15.15 3.22 4.91
N GLU A 63 15.48 2.71 6.11
CA GLU A 63 15.26 1.31 6.48
C GLU A 63 13.76 1.00 6.62
N ASP A 64 12.99 1.89 7.27
CA ASP A 64 11.54 1.73 7.40
C ASP A 64 10.83 1.74 6.03
N LEU A 65 11.30 2.61 5.11
CA LEU A 65 10.81 2.62 3.73
C LEU A 65 11.17 1.34 2.99
N ALA A 66 12.38 0.79 3.19
CA ALA A 66 12.77 -0.47 2.60
C ALA A 66 11.90 -1.63 3.11
N GLU A 67 11.57 -1.65 4.40
CA GLU A 67 10.64 -2.62 4.99
C GLU A 67 9.24 -2.48 4.39
N ALA A 68 8.71 -1.26 4.29
CA ALA A 68 7.43 -1.00 3.62
C ALA A 68 7.43 -1.56 2.18
N MET A 69 8.49 -1.28 1.42
CA MET A 69 8.64 -1.71 0.03
C MET A 69 8.75 -3.23 -0.13
N ALA A 70 9.38 -3.93 0.81
CA ALA A 70 9.52 -5.39 0.79
C ALA A 70 8.17 -6.12 0.85
N GLY A 71 7.12 -5.46 1.34
CA GLY A 71 5.74 -5.98 1.34
C GLY A 71 5.04 -5.94 -0.03
N HIS A 72 5.63 -5.31 -1.06
CA HIS A 72 4.98 -5.12 -2.35
C HIS A 72 5.48 -6.08 -3.43
N PRO A 73 4.57 -6.78 -4.15
CA PRO A 73 4.95 -7.56 -5.31
C PRO A 73 5.21 -6.67 -6.54
N PRO A 74 6.07 -7.09 -7.48
CA PRO A 74 6.35 -6.33 -8.71
C PRO A 74 5.10 -6.10 -9.57
N ILE A 75 5.03 -4.96 -10.28
CA ILE A 75 3.92 -4.67 -11.20
C ILE A 75 3.83 -5.74 -12.30
N GLY A 76 2.62 -6.30 -12.48
CA GLY A 76 2.35 -7.36 -13.45
C GLY A 76 2.63 -8.78 -12.93
N ARG A 77 3.04 -8.91 -11.66
CA ARG A 77 3.26 -10.19 -10.98
C ARG A 77 2.62 -10.15 -9.59
N PRO A 78 1.28 -10.12 -9.50
CA PRO A 78 0.60 -10.08 -8.21
C PRO A 78 0.96 -11.31 -7.37
N LYS A 79 0.91 -11.16 -6.04
CA LYS A 79 1.17 -12.25 -5.11
C LYS A 79 0.12 -13.36 -5.33
N PRO A 80 0.51 -14.62 -5.59
CA PRO A 80 -0.44 -15.71 -5.79
C PRO A 80 -1.36 -15.87 -4.57
N GLY A 81 -2.67 -15.95 -4.82
CA GLY A 81 -3.67 -16.08 -3.74
C GLY A 81 -3.95 -14.80 -2.96
N ASP A 82 -3.44 -13.64 -3.37
CA ASP A 82 -3.71 -12.34 -2.76
C ASP A 82 -4.68 -11.51 -3.64
N PRO A 83 -5.97 -11.41 -3.25
CA PRO A 83 -6.96 -10.62 -3.98
C PRO A 83 -6.66 -9.11 -3.96
N THR A 84 -6.00 -8.60 -2.92
CA THR A 84 -5.65 -7.18 -2.79
C THR A 84 -4.59 -6.81 -3.82
N SER A 85 -3.49 -7.57 -3.86
CA SER A 85 -2.44 -7.40 -4.86
C SER A 85 -2.99 -7.48 -6.29
N SER A 86 -3.85 -8.47 -6.56
CA SER A 86 -4.49 -8.65 -7.87
C SER A 86 -5.41 -7.47 -8.23
N ARG A 87 -6.16 -6.94 -7.27
CA ARG A 87 -7.09 -5.82 -7.46
C ARG A 87 -6.38 -4.51 -7.74
N GLU A 88 -5.30 -4.25 -7.01
CA GLU A 88 -4.51 -3.01 -7.12
C GLU A 88 -3.83 -2.89 -8.48
N GLN A 89 -3.32 -4.00 -9.03
CA GLN A 89 -2.61 -4.00 -10.30
C GLN A 89 -3.47 -4.42 -11.49
N ARG A 90 -4.82 -4.30 -11.38
CA ARG A 90 -5.77 -4.73 -12.41
C ARG A 90 -5.53 -4.15 -13.80
N GLY A 91 -4.88 -3.00 -13.89
CA GLY A 91 -4.50 -2.38 -15.17
C GLY A 91 -3.56 -3.23 -16.03
N MET A 92 -2.89 -4.22 -15.42
CA MET A 92 -2.08 -5.22 -16.13
C MET A 92 -2.87 -6.42 -16.62
N VAL A 93 -4.13 -6.59 -16.20
CA VAL A 93 -4.98 -7.69 -16.66
C VAL A 93 -5.31 -7.48 -18.14
N GLY A 94 -5.01 -8.48 -18.96
CA GLY A 94 -5.21 -8.39 -20.41
C GLY A 94 -4.15 -7.59 -21.16
N ALA A 95 -3.08 -7.13 -20.48
CA ALA A 95 -1.90 -6.56 -21.15
C ALA A 95 -1.34 -7.53 -22.19
N SER A 96 -0.84 -6.99 -23.32
CA SER A 96 -0.21 -7.81 -24.35
C SER A 96 1.05 -8.48 -23.84
N GLU A 97 1.48 -9.57 -24.49
CA GLU A 97 2.70 -10.27 -24.10
C GLU A 97 3.95 -9.38 -24.28
N GLU A 98 3.93 -8.48 -25.26
CA GLU A 98 4.98 -7.48 -25.48
C GLU A 98 5.06 -6.50 -24.30
N LEU A 99 3.92 -5.98 -23.83
CA LEU A 99 3.89 -5.07 -22.67
C LEU A 99 4.33 -5.79 -21.39
N LYS A 100 3.96 -7.05 -21.19
CA LYS A 100 4.41 -7.85 -20.04
C LYS A 100 5.91 -8.10 -20.07
N ALA A 101 6.48 -8.42 -21.24
CA ALA A 101 7.91 -8.61 -21.41
C ALA A 101 8.68 -7.30 -21.14
N GLU A 102 8.20 -6.19 -21.69
CA GLU A 102 8.78 -4.86 -21.45
C GLU A 102 8.73 -4.47 -19.96
N MET A 103 7.59 -4.70 -19.29
CA MET A 103 7.45 -4.44 -17.86
C MET A 103 8.38 -5.31 -17.01
N LEU A 104 8.64 -6.56 -17.42
CA LEU A 104 9.60 -7.41 -16.75
C LEU A 104 11.02 -6.84 -16.84
N GLU A 105 11.47 -6.49 -18.04
CA GLU A 105 12.79 -5.91 -18.27
C GLU A 105 12.97 -4.62 -17.47
N LEU A 106 11.97 -3.73 -17.51
CA LEU A 106 12.00 -2.47 -16.77
C LEU A 106 12.01 -2.70 -15.24
N ASN A 107 11.25 -3.66 -14.72
CA ASN A 107 11.28 -3.99 -13.28
C ASN A 107 12.66 -4.50 -12.85
N LEU A 108 13.33 -5.32 -13.67
CA LEU A 108 14.67 -5.83 -13.38
C LEU A 108 15.70 -4.69 -13.36
N ALA A 109 15.68 -3.82 -14.37
CA ALA A 109 16.54 -2.65 -14.43
C ALA A 109 16.30 -1.68 -13.25
N TYR A 110 15.04 -1.53 -12.86
CA TYR A 110 14.65 -0.70 -11.73
C TYR A 110 15.18 -1.26 -10.40
N GLN A 111 15.03 -2.57 -10.19
CA GLN A 111 15.57 -3.25 -9.01
C GLN A 111 17.09 -3.20 -8.95
N GLU A 112 17.77 -3.39 -10.07
CA GLU A 112 19.23 -3.28 -10.15
C GLU A 112 19.70 -1.88 -9.74
N ARG A 113 18.99 -0.84 -10.17
CA ARG A 113 19.36 0.56 -9.89
C ARG A 113 19.04 0.99 -8.46
N PHE A 114 17.84 0.68 -7.97
CA PHE A 114 17.34 1.24 -6.71
C PHE A 114 17.30 0.23 -5.55
N GLY A 115 17.53 -1.05 -5.81
CA GLY A 115 17.55 -2.12 -4.79
C GLY A 115 16.16 -2.55 -4.31
N HIS A 116 15.08 -2.09 -4.94
CA HIS A 116 13.70 -2.43 -4.59
C HIS A 116 12.79 -2.46 -5.83
N VAL A 117 11.60 -3.04 -5.69
CA VAL A 117 10.61 -3.08 -6.77
C VAL A 117 10.18 -1.67 -7.20
N PHE A 118 9.71 -1.52 -8.43
CA PHE A 118 9.00 -0.31 -8.84
C PHE A 118 7.66 -0.21 -8.10
N LEU A 119 7.45 0.89 -7.38
CA LEU A 119 6.21 1.14 -6.68
C LEU A 119 5.45 2.31 -7.31
N ILE A 120 4.16 2.08 -7.57
CA ILE A 120 3.19 3.10 -7.96
C ILE A 120 1.83 2.73 -7.39
N CYS A 121 1.03 3.73 -7.01
CA CYS A 121 -0.39 3.55 -6.76
C CYS A 121 -1.09 3.22 -8.08
N ALA A 122 -1.17 1.92 -8.40
CA ALA A 122 -1.70 1.39 -9.64
C ALA A 122 -3.24 1.51 -9.78
N THR A 123 -3.94 1.91 -8.71
CA THR A 123 -5.40 2.03 -8.74
C THR A 123 -5.85 3.04 -9.80
N GLY A 124 -6.56 2.55 -10.81
CA GLY A 124 -7.07 3.36 -11.93
C GLY A 124 -6.08 3.57 -13.08
N ALA A 125 -4.83 3.09 -12.97
CA ALA A 125 -3.84 3.19 -14.04
C ALA A 125 -3.93 2.00 -15.01
N THR A 126 -3.67 2.24 -16.30
CA THR A 126 -3.45 1.17 -17.29
C THR A 126 -2.03 0.64 -17.24
N GLY A 127 -1.78 -0.52 -17.86
CA GLY A 127 -0.43 -1.09 -17.98
C GLY A 127 0.55 -0.14 -18.67
N GLU A 128 0.11 0.53 -19.73
CA GLU A 128 0.91 1.53 -20.46
C GLU A 128 1.26 2.72 -19.57
N GLN A 129 0.31 3.23 -18.79
CA GLN A 129 0.57 4.33 -17.86
C GLN A 129 1.58 3.94 -16.77
N MET A 130 1.50 2.72 -16.25
CA MET A 130 2.47 2.20 -15.28
C MET A 130 3.86 2.04 -15.89
N ARG A 131 3.95 1.53 -17.13
CA ARG A 131 5.20 1.45 -17.88
C ARG A 131 5.80 2.84 -18.11
N ASP A 132 5.00 3.78 -18.59
CA ASP A 132 5.47 5.12 -18.95
C ASP A 132 5.95 5.87 -17.69
N ALA A 133 5.26 5.68 -16.55
CA ALA A 133 5.71 6.18 -15.26
C ALA A 133 7.05 5.56 -14.83
N MET A 134 7.24 4.25 -15.03
CA MET A 134 8.51 3.59 -14.71
C MET A 134 9.66 4.11 -15.58
N LYS A 135 9.42 4.28 -16.89
CA LYS A 135 10.40 4.87 -17.83
C LYS A 135 10.76 6.31 -17.48
N ALA A 136 9.79 7.11 -17.01
CA ALA A 136 10.06 8.49 -16.58
C ALA A 136 10.91 8.54 -15.29
N ARG A 137 10.78 7.52 -14.43
CA ARG A 137 11.40 7.47 -13.10
C ARG A 137 12.75 6.76 -13.06
N ILE A 138 13.02 5.84 -13.99
CA ILE A 138 14.25 5.03 -13.99
C ILE A 138 15.53 5.88 -14.06
N GLY A 139 15.46 7.10 -14.59
CA GLY A 139 16.58 8.02 -14.68
C GLY A 139 16.84 8.86 -13.42
N ASN A 140 15.93 8.84 -12.44
CA ASN A 140 16.04 9.66 -11.22
C ASN A 140 17.27 9.30 -10.39
N ASP A 141 17.75 10.27 -9.61
CA ASP A 141 18.66 9.97 -8.50
C ASP A 141 17.90 9.28 -7.36
N THR A 142 18.62 8.53 -6.52
CA THR A 142 18.04 7.73 -5.43
C THR A 142 17.25 8.58 -4.43
N GLY A 143 17.68 9.82 -4.17
CA GLY A 143 17.00 10.71 -3.23
C GLY A 143 15.64 11.14 -3.75
N THR A 144 15.59 11.63 -4.99
CA THR A 144 14.34 11.99 -5.68
C THR A 144 13.39 10.79 -5.77
N GLU A 145 13.91 9.63 -6.18
CA GLU A 145 13.05 8.46 -6.34
C GLU A 145 12.48 7.96 -5.01
N ARG A 146 13.26 8.03 -3.93
CA ARG A 146 12.79 7.67 -2.59
C ARG A 146 11.61 8.52 -2.14
N GLU A 147 11.62 9.83 -2.40
CA GLU A 147 10.50 10.70 -2.02
C GLU A 147 9.26 10.48 -2.91
N ILE A 148 9.45 10.12 -4.18
CA ILE A 148 8.35 9.67 -5.04
C ILE A 148 7.75 8.37 -4.49
N VAL A 149 8.59 7.38 -4.15
CA VAL A 149 8.15 6.11 -3.55
C VAL A 149 7.37 6.34 -2.25
N ARG A 150 7.86 7.23 -1.37
CA ARG A 150 7.14 7.62 -0.14
C ARG A 150 5.76 8.18 -0.44
N THR A 151 5.66 9.03 -1.47
CA THR A 151 4.38 9.60 -1.91
C THR A 151 3.43 8.52 -2.44
N GLU A 152 3.95 7.56 -3.22
CA GLU A 152 3.17 6.43 -3.73
C GLU A 152 2.70 5.49 -2.60
N LEU A 153 3.55 5.20 -1.61
CA LEU A 153 3.16 4.46 -0.39
C LEU A 153 2.03 5.16 0.35
N GLY A 154 2.09 6.48 0.54
CA GLY A 154 1.02 7.24 1.18
C GLY A 154 -0.32 7.10 0.46
N LYS A 155 -0.32 7.15 -0.88
CA LYS A 155 -1.54 6.93 -1.69
C LYS A 155 -2.09 5.52 -1.51
N ILE A 156 -1.23 4.49 -1.56
CA ILE A 156 -1.63 3.10 -1.39
C ILE A 156 -2.19 2.85 0.02
N ASN A 157 -1.50 3.34 1.05
CA ASN A 157 -1.90 3.23 2.44
C ASN A 157 -3.28 3.85 2.66
N ARG A 158 -3.56 5.04 2.11
CA ARG A 158 -4.90 5.65 2.20
C ARG A 158 -5.97 4.76 1.60
N ILE A 159 -5.77 4.20 0.40
CA ILE A 159 -6.75 3.29 -0.23
C ILE A 159 -7.01 2.06 0.65
N ARG A 160 -5.95 1.46 1.20
CA ARG A 160 -6.06 0.27 2.06
C ARG A 160 -6.71 0.60 3.41
N LEU A 161 -6.38 1.76 4.00
CA LEU A 161 -7.02 2.24 5.23
C LEU A 161 -8.49 2.60 5.02
N THR A 162 -8.87 3.14 3.86
CA THR A 162 -10.29 3.36 3.53
C THR A 162 -11.05 2.05 3.62
N ARG A 163 -10.53 0.97 3.01
CA ARG A 163 -11.15 -0.36 3.12
C ARG A 163 -11.23 -0.84 4.58
N LEU A 164 -10.13 -0.74 5.33
CA LEU A 164 -10.10 -1.12 6.74
C LEU A 164 -11.15 -0.35 7.58
N ALA A 165 -11.33 0.94 7.29
CA ALA A 165 -12.20 1.83 8.03
C ALA A 165 -13.69 1.71 7.60
N GLU A 166 -13.97 1.30 6.36
CA GLU A 166 -15.32 1.14 5.80
C GLU A 166 -15.87 -0.28 5.93
N GLU A 167 -15.05 -1.31 5.70
CA GLU A 167 -15.50 -2.71 5.62
C GLU A 167 -15.92 -3.22 6.99
N ASP A 168 -17.14 -3.72 7.09
CA ASP A 168 -17.57 -4.64 8.15
C ASP A 168 -17.15 -6.06 7.77
N VAL A 169 -16.35 -6.71 8.61
CA VAL A 169 -16.15 -8.16 8.48
C VAL A 169 -17.40 -8.83 9.03
N GLU A 170 -18.11 -9.57 8.17
CA GLU A 170 -19.07 -10.56 8.66
C GLU A 170 -18.30 -11.51 9.58
N VAL A 171 -18.67 -11.53 10.86
CA VAL A 171 -18.18 -12.54 11.79
C VAL A 171 -18.85 -13.83 11.34
N GLU A 172 -18.11 -14.72 10.68
CA GLU A 172 -18.53 -16.12 10.61
C GLU A 172 -18.55 -16.63 12.05
N GLU A 173 -19.74 -16.67 12.63
CA GLU A 173 -20.01 -17.46 13.83
C GLU A 173 -19.66 -18.90 13.47
N ASP A 174 -18.56 -19.41 14.05
CA ASP A 174 -18.27 -20.84 14.09
C ASP A 174 -19.55 -21.54 14.56
N LYS A 175 -20.21 -22.23 13.62
CA LYS A 175 -21.30 -23.15 13.93
C LYS A 175 -20.64 -24.46 14.32
N ASP A 176 -20.55 -24.67 15.64
CA ASP A 176 -20.37 -25.98 16.26
C ASP A 176 -21.32 -27.04 15.68
#